data_AF-A0A5J9SHT8-F1
#
_entry.id   AF-A0A5J9SHT8-F1
#
_cell.length_a   1.000
_cell.length_b   1.000
_cell.length_c   1.000
_cell.angle_alpha   90.00
_cell.angle_beta   90.00
_cell.angle_gamma   90.00
#
_symmetry.space_group_name_H-M   'P 1'
#
loop_
_entity.id
_entity.type
_entity.pdbx_description
1 polymer ?
#
loop_
_entity_poly.entity_id
_entity_poly.type
_entity_poly.pdbx_seq_one_letter_code
_entity_poly.pdbx_strand_id
1 'polypeptide(L)' 'MSYDLLHADELFSKLKPRCKVLPVIVEVDRILRPNGKFIVRDDKETVDEVQRVVRSLQWRSG' A
#
# COMPACT_ATOMS: atom_id res chain seq x y z
N MET A 1 -1.72 1.96 -19.25
CA MET A 1 -2.58 2.92 -18.51
C MET A 1 -2.24 2.78 -17.04
N SER A 2 -1.51 3.72 -16.47
CA SER A 2 -1.04 3.69 -15.07
C SER A 2 -1.79 4.75 -14.25
N TYR A 3 -1.92 4.54 -12.94
CA TYR A 3 -2.75 5.38 -12.08
C TYR A 3 -1.92 6.46 -11.39
N ASP A 4 -2.48 7.66 -11.25
CA ASP A 4 -1.86 8.77 -10.51
C ASP A 4 -2.25 8.77 -9.02
N LEU A 5 -3.37 8.14 -8.69
CA LEU A 5 -3.87 7.99 -7.33
C LEU A 5 -4.48 6.60 -7.16
N LEU A 6 -4.10 5.92 -6.09
CA LEU A 6 -4.73 4.69 -5.61
C LEU A 6 -5.19 4.90 -4.17
N HIS A 7 -6.42 4.49 -3.88
CA HIS A 7 -6.99 4.56 -2.54
C HIS A 7 -7.39 3.16 -2.08
N ALA A 8 -6.88 2.75 -0.93
CA ALA A 8 -7.21 1.49 -0.27
C ALA A 8 -7.91 1.80 1.05
N ASP A 9 -9.16 1.37 1.18
CA ASP A 9 -10.01 1.58 2.36
C ASP A 9 -10.36 0.22 2.98
N GLU A 10 -9.85 -0.03 4.20
CA GLU A 10 -9.97 -1.29 4.94
C GLU A 10 -9.53 -2.53 4.14
N LEU A 11 -8.74 -2.35 3.08
CA LEU A 11 -8.34 -3.42 2.17
C LEU A 11 -7.40 -4.41 2.87
N PHE A 12 -6.41 -3.89 3.58
CA PHE A 12 -5.31 -4.71 4.09
C PHE A 12 -5.73 -5.48 5.33
N SER A 13 -6.51 -4.89 6.23
CA SER A 13 -7.05 -5.60 7.41
C SER A 13 -7.94 -6.78 7.01
N LYS A 14 -8.73 -6.63 5.93
CA LYS A 14 -9.55 -7.70 5.35
C LYS A 14 -8.73 -8.75 4.59
N LEU A 15 -7.57 -8.37 4.05
CA LEU A 15 -6.75 -9.21 3.20
C LEU A 15 -5.69 -10.01 3.97
N LYS A 16 -5.16 -9.46 5.07
CA LYS A 16 -4.17 -10.10 5.96
C LYS A 16 -4.50 -11.53 6.39
N PRO A 17 -5.76 -11.90 6.69
CA PRO A 17 -6.08 -13.29 7.05
C PRO A 17 -5.87 -14.29 5.92
N ARG A 18 -5.78 -13.82 4.66
CA ARG A 18 -5.71 -14.66 3.46
C ARG A 18 -4.39 -14.50 2.71
N CYS A 19 -3.75 -13.33 2.78
CA CYS A 19 -2.62 -12.97 1.95
C CYS A 19 -1.63 -12.07 2.70
N LYS A 20 -0.37 -12.12 2.30
CA LYS A 20 0.67 -11.22 2.80
C LYS A 20 0.48 -9.82 2.20
N VAL A 21 0.80 -8.78 2.98
CA VAL A 21 0.71 -7.37 2.54
C VAL A 21 1.72 -7.04 1.43
N LEU A 22 2.95 -7.57 1.52
CA LEU A 22 4.04 -7.25 0.60
C LEU A 22 3.70 -7.52 -0.88
N PRO A 23 3.20 -8.70 -1.29
CA PRO A 23 2.80 -8.95 -2.68
C PRO A 23 1.79 -7.95 -3.23
N VAL A 24 0.83 -7.50 -2.40
CA VAL A 24 -0.16 -6.50 -2.82
C VAL A 24 0.52 -5.15 -3.06
N ILE A 25 1.40 -4.72 -2.16
CA ILE A 25 2.15 -3.46 -2.32
C ILE A 25 3.05 -3.50 -3.56
N VAL A 26 3.67 -4.65 -3.88
CA VAL A 26 4.47 -4.81 -5.11
C VAL A 26 3.62 -4.61 -6.37
N GLU A 27 2.39 -5.12 -6.40
CA GLU A 27 1.49 -4.86 -7.53
C GLU A 27 1.04 -3.40 -7.59
N VAL A 28 0.82 -2.75 -6.43
CA VAL A 28 0.54 -1.30 -6.36
C VAL A 28 1.72 -0.51 -6.93
N ASP A 29 2.96 -0.84 -6.56
CA ASP A 29 4.18 -0.21 -7.10
C ASP A 29 4.28 -0.37 -8.62
N ARG A 30 3.97 -1.55 -9.14
CA ARG A 30 4.00 -1.83 -10.58
C ARG A 30 3.02 -0.99 -11.40
N ILE A 31 1.85 -0.67 -10.84
CA ILE A 31 0.78 0.05 -11.57
C ILE A 31 0.73 1.55 -11.29
N LEU A 32 1.32 2.00 -10.17
CA LEU A 32 1.38 3.40 -9.79
C LEU A 32 2.41 4.11 -10.66
N ARG A 33 2.07 5.27 -11.23
CA ARG A 33 3.05 6.07 -11.97
C ARG A 33 4.15 6.58 -11.05
N PRO A 34 5.34 6.89 -11.61
CA PRO A 34 6.30 7.74 -10.92
C PRO A 34 5.61 9.00 -10.39
N ASN A 35 5.80 9.31 -9.11
CA ASN A 35 5.15 10.41 -8.37
C ASN A 35 3.63 10.25 -8.11
N GLY A 36 3.05 9.10 -8.42
CA GLY A 36 1.68 8.78 -8.03
C GLY A 36 1.54 8.71 -6.51
N LYS A 37 0.31 8.86 -6.03
CA LYS A 37 -0.01 8.81 -4.60
C LYS A 37 -0.75 7.52 -4.26
N PHE A 38 -0.38 6.91 -3.14
CA PHE A 38 -1.11 5.80 -2.56
C PHE A 38 -1.61 6.18 -1.18
N ILE A 39 -2.94 6.24 -1.02
CA ILE A 39 -3.59 6.59 0.23
C ILE A 39 -4.16 5.31 0.83
N VAL A 40 -3.75 5.02 2.06
CA VAL A 40 -4.20 3.85 2.81
C VAL A 40 -4.94 4.31 4.04
N ARG A 41 -6.20 3.89 4.14
CA ARG A 41 -7.04 4.06 5.32
C ARG A 41 -7.36 2.67 5.85
N ASP A 42 -6.84 2.36 7.03
CA ASP A 42 -7.08 1.08 7.69
C ASP A 42 -6.90 1.23 9.20
N ASP A 43 -7.06 0.14 9.94
CA ASP A 43 -6.75 0.11 11.37
C ASP A 43 -5.25 0.43 11.62
N LYS A 44 -4.94 0.93 12.82
CA LYS A 44 -3.59 1.42 13.16
C LYS A 44 -2.51 0.34 12.99
N GLU A 45 -2.76 -0.89 13.43
CA GLU A 45 -1.78 -1.98 13.33
C GLU A 45 -1.51 -2.33 11.86
N THR A 46 -2.56 -2.28 11.04
CA THR A 46 -2.45 -2.47 9.59
C THR A 46 -1.71 -1.35 8.89
N VAL A 47 -1.99 -0.09 9.24
CA VAL A 47 -1.26 1.05 8.70
C VAL A 47 0.23 0.96 9.07
N ASP A 48 0.57 0.60 10.31
CA ASP A 48 1.96 0.46 10.77
C ASP A 48 2.71 -0.66 10.01
N GLU A 49 2.05 -1.77 9.68
CA GLU A 49 2.62 -2.82 8.84
C GLU A 49 2.85 -2.34 7.40
N VAL A 50 1.85 -1.71 6.79
CA VAL A 50 1.97 -1.15 5.43
C VAL A 50 3.10 -0.12 5.38
N GLN A 51 3.20 0.76 6.39
CA GLN A 51 4.28 1.74 6.50
C GLN A 51 5.67 1.10 6.54
N ARG A 52 5.85 -0.01 7.26
CA ARG A 52 7.13 -0.74 7.27
C ARG A 52 7.48 -1.28 5.89
N VAL A 53 6.50 -1.83 5.17
CA VAL A 53 6.69 -2.37 3.82
C VAL A 53 7.05 -1.26 2.84
N VAL A 54 6.28 -0.18 2.75
CA VAL A 54 6.55 0.90 1.79
C VAL A 54 7.89 1.61 2.08
N ARG A 55 8.30 1.71 3.36
CA ARG A 55 9.64 2.22 3.72
C ARG A 55 10.76 1.31 3.20
N SER A 56 10.60 -0.02 3.25
CA SER A 56 11.58 -0.94 2.66
C SER A 56 11.72 -0.79 1.15
N LEU A 57 10.65 -0.34 0.47
CA LEU A 57 10.62 0.00 -0.95
C LEU A 57 11.12 1.42 -1.25
N GLN A 58 11.67 2.13 -0.26
CA GLN A 58 12.16 3.51 -0.39
C GLN A 58 11.08 4.53 -0.78
N TRP A 59 9.80 4.21 -0.53
CA TRP A 59 8.71 5.18 -0.74
C TRP A 59 8.77 6.27 0.32
N ARG A 60 8.47 7.50 -0.10
CA ARG A 60 8.28 8.61 0.83
C ARG A 60 6.92 8.45 1.50
N SER A 61 6.90 8.43 2.82
CA SER A 61 5.68 8.51 3.63
C SER A 61 5.68 9.84 4.35
N GLY A 62 4.52 10.51 4.38
CA GLY A 62 4.30 11.82 4.99
C GLY A 62 2.92 11.90 5.60
#